data_AF-A0A2L0HCZ0-F1
#
_entry.id   AF-A0A2L0HCZ0-F1
#
_cell.length_a   1.000
_cell.length_b   1.000
_cell.length_c   1.000
_cell.angle_alpha   90.00
_cell.angle_beta   90.00
_cell.angle_gamma   90.00
#
_symmetry.space_group_name_H-M   'P 1'
#
loop_
_entity.id
_entity.type
_entity.pdbx_description
1 polymer ?
#
loop_
_entity_poly.entity_id
_entity_poly.type
_entity_poly.pdbx_seq_one_letter_code
_entity_poly.pdbx_strand_id
1 'polypeptide(L)'
;MTLTVVPTAVLPQCMGSVWTIADVDALAEVCAQILIGRALHAAMILDGSRPAGDPPIITATLKNKLQAELHPQTDPKIWHRDGLLFEIISWVAAKLVATPYEAISDPHLKATNQGTDCVKVSIDPVTRTLSQATVYEYKCTTNWRKLFSGDVLQAFREYVSGERDNQLAQAAITLLTELGLTREERNAAYDDLIRARPLSFQASLTVAPSGFGAAERLALFTGYDAIGGEVATRNGNTMPLDDVRDWFAGFAALVWAKIEAFDV
;
A
#
# COMPACT_ATOMS: atom_id res chain seq x y z
N MET A 1 8.05 15.22 6.86
CA MET A 1 7.89 13.75 6.99
C MET A 1 6.40 13.48 7.09
N THR A 2 5.82 12.67 6.20
CA THR A 2 4.36 12.50 6.07
C THR A 2 3.78 11.59 7.15
N LEU A 3 4.36 10.39 7.32
CA LEU A 3 3.98 9.41 8.32
C LEU A 3 5.18 8.99 9.17
N THR A 4 4.89 8.56 10.40
CA THR A 4 5.79 7.77 11.24
C THR A 4 5.40 6.30 11.14
N VAL A 5 6.36 5.44 10.82
CA VAL A 5 6.19 3.98 10.77
C VAL A 5 6.98 3.39 11.94
N VAL A 6 6.30 2.95 12.99
CA VAL A 6 6.92 2.40 14.19
C VAL A 6 6.87 0.88 14.15
N PRO A 7 8.01 0.17 14.00
CA PRO A 7 8.03 -1.29 14.02
C PRO A 7 7.40 -1.85 15.29
N THR A 8 6.57 -2.88 15.16
CA THR A 8 5.89 -3.53 16.27
C THR A 8 5.76 -5.02 15.97
N ALA A 9 6.32 -5.85 16.84
CA ALA A 9 6.13 -7.28 16.77
C ALA A 9 4.78 -7.67 17.40
N VAL A 10 4.01 -8.51 16.71
CA VAL A 10 2.73 -9.06 17.18
C VAL A 10 2.88 -10.57 17.30
N LEU A 11 3.81 -11.00 18.14
CA LEU A 11 4.15 -12.41 18.28
C LEU A 11 3.02 -13.21 18.95
N PRO A 12 2.80 -14.46 18.54
CA PRO A 12 3.54 -15.20 17.49
C PRO A 12 2.98 -15.00 16.07
N GLN A 13 2.03 -14.08 15.87
CA GLN A 13 1.29 -13.96 14.63
C GLN A 13 2.14 -13.40 13.50
N CYS A 14 2.76 -12.23 13.71
CA CYS A 14 3.47 -11.52 12.65
C CYS A 14 4.46 -10.48 13.20
N MET A 15 5.34 -10.01 12.32
CA MET A 15 6.01 -8.71 12.48
C MET A 15 5.05 -7.62 12.00
N GLY A 16 5.48 -6.36 11.98
CA GLY A 16 4.65 -5.28 11.46
C GLY A 16 5.01 -3.90 12.00
N SER A 17 4.06 -2.98 11.92
CA SER A 17 4.24 -1.59 12.35
C SER A 17 2.93 -0.91 12.71
N VAL A 18 3.03 0.13 13.54
CA VAL A 18 1.96 1.08 13.82
C VAL A 18 2.26 2.37 13.08
N TRP A 19 1.28 2.88 12.35
CA TRP A 19 1.39 4.10 11.57
C TRP A 19 0.72 5.25 12.28
N THR A 20 1.38 6.39 12.29
CA THR A 20 0.83 7.66 12.79
C THR A 20 1.12 8.75 11.77
N ILE A 21 0.12 9.59 11.50
CA ILE A 21 0.30 10.73 10.60
C ILE A 21 1.15 11.78 11.31
N ALA A 22 2.31 12.09 10.75
CA ALA A 22 3.23 13.08 11.30
C ALA A 22 2.91 14.49 10.78
N ASP A 23 2.55 14.57 9.49
CA ASP A 23 2.17 15.82 8.82
C ASP A 23 1.08 15.51 7.79
N VAL A 24 -0.16 15.86 8.13
CA VAL A 24 -1.34 15.58 7.29
C VAL A 24 -1.35 16.42 6.01
N ASP A 25 -0.78 17.63 6.05
CA ASP A 25 -0.72 18.52 4.89
C ASP A 25 0.30 18.02 3.87
N ALA A 26 1.48 17.59 4.34
CA ALA A 26 2.49 16.97 3.48
C ALA A 26 1.99 15.63 2.90
N LEU A 27 1.24 14.84 3.68
CA LEU A 27 0.60 13.62 3.18
C LEU A 27 -0.46 13.94 2.11
N ALA A 28 -1.25 14.99 2.30
CA ALA A 28 -2.24 15.43 1.32
C ALA A 28 -1.58 15.87 -0.01
N GLU A 29 -0.43 16.54 0.05
CA GLU A 29 0.37 16.91 -1.13
C GLU A 29 0.79 15.67 -1.94
N VAL A 30 1.31 14.64 -1.26
CA VAL A 30 1.73 13.38 -1.89
C VAL A 30 0.52 12.64 -2.50
N CYS A 31 -0.58 12.52 -1.76
CA CYS A 31 -1.81 11.90 -2.25
C CYS A 31 -2.38 12.63 -3.49
N ALA A 32 -2.34 13.96 -3.51
CA ALA A 32 -2.81 14.74 -4.65
C ALA A 32 -2.02 14.43 -5.92
N GLN A 33 -0.69 14.32 -5.83
CA GLN A 33 0.17 13.95 -6.96
C GLN A 33 -0.15 12.52 -7.47
N ILE A 34 -0.39 11.58 -6.57
CA ILE A 34 -0.74 10.20 -6.95
C ILE A 34 -2.08 10.16 -7.67
N LEU A 35 -3.11 10.85 -7.16
CA LEU A 35 -4.45 10.86 -7.75
C LEU A 35 -4.49 11.45 -9.17
N ILE A 36 -3.58 12.37 -9.51
CA ILE A 36 -3.44 12.89 -10.88
C ILE A 36 -2.51 12.04 -11.77
N GLY A 37 -2.06 10.88 -11.30
CA GLY A 37 -1.23 9.94 -12.05
C GLY A 37 0.27 10.22 -11.99
N ARG A 38 0.76 10.99 -11.01
CA ARG A 38 2.18 11.35 -10.88
C ARG A 38 2.84 10.64 -9.69
N ALA A 39 2.72 9.31 -9.62
CA ALA A 39 3.33 8.49 -8.57
C ALA A 39 4.86 8.66 -8.47
N LEU A 40 5.56 8.78 -9.61
CA LEU A 40 7.00 9.09 -9.62
C LEU A 40 7.31 10.43 -8.94
N HIS A 41 6.53 11.48 -9.22
CA HIS A 41 6.71 12.79 -8.58
C HIS A 41 6.45 12.70 -7.08
N ALA A 42 5.43 11.94 -6.68
CA ALA A 42 5.13 11.68 -5.28
C ALA A 42 6.29 10.97 -4.57
N ALA A 43 6.92 9.97 -5.21
CA ALA A 43 8.12 9.30 -4.68
C ALA A 43 9.29 10.28 -4.49
N MET A 44 9.53 11.17 -5.46
CA MET A 44 10.56 12.20 -5.34
C MET A 44 10.33 13.12 -4.13
N ILE A 45 9.08 13.52 -3.86
CA ILE A 45 8.73 14.32 -2.67
C ILE A 45 9.07 13.56 -1.38
N LEU A 46 8.77 12.25 -1.33
CA LEU A 46 9.08 11.41 -0.16
C LEU A 46 10.60 11.29 0.07
N ASP A 47 11.40 11.27 -0.99
CA ASP A 47 12.86 11.28 -0.94
C ASP A 47 13.45 12.66 -0.60
N GLY A 48 12.61 13.66 -0.31
CA GLY A 48 13.02 15.03 0.01
C GLY A 48 13.35 15.88 -1.22
N SER A 49 13.18 15.35 -2.42
CA SER A 49 13.32 16.11 -3.66
C SER A 49 12.02 16.88 -3.94
N ARG A 50 12.12 18.18 -4.17
CA ARG A 50 10.99 18.99 -4.67
C ARG A 50 11.31 19.38 -6.10
N PRO A 51 10.81 18.63 -7.11
CA PRO A 51 11.09 18.94 -8.51
C PRO A 51 10.62 20.37 -8.79
N ALA A 52 11.53 21.23 -9.25
CA ALA A 52 11.20 22.60 -9.59
C ALA A 52 10.20 22.66 -10.75
N GLY A 53 9.27 23.61 -10.71
CA GLY A 53 8.31 23.83 -11.78
C GLY A 53 7.03 24.52 -11.29
N ASP A 54 6.23 24.94 -12.26
CA ASP A 54 4.88 25.45 -12.03
C ASP A 54 3.98 24.34 -11.45
N PRO A 55 2.82 24.70 -10.84
CA PRO A 55 1.80 23.73 -10.48
C PRO A 55 1.50 22.78 -11.65
N PRO A 56 1.21 21.50 -11.38
CA PRO A 56 0.87 20.58 -12.45
C PRO A 56 -0.37 21.05 -13.21
N ILE A 57 -0.37 20.87 -14.53
CA ILE A 57 -1.51 21.15 -15.38
C ILE A 57 -2.36 19.87 -15.50
N ILE A 58 -3.64 19.96 -15.19
CA ILE A 58 -4.59 18.84 -15.30
C ILE A 58 -5.83 19.25 -16.08
N THR A 59 -6.40 18.33 -16.87
CA THR A 59 -7.63 18.66 -17.61
C THR A 59 -8.79 18.97 -16.66
N ALA A 60 -9.69 19.89 -17.06
CA ALA A 60 -10.92 20.18 -16.32
C ALA A 60 -11.75 18.90 -16.05
N THR A 61 -11.78 17.98 -17.02
CA THR A 61 -12.46 16.69 -16.90
C THR A 61 -11.90 15.84 -15.76
N LEU A 62 -10.57 15.74 -15.64
CA LEU A 62 -9.93 15.02 -14.54
C LEU A 62 -10.21 15.71 -13.20
N LYS A 63 -10.11 17.04 -13.16
CA LYS A 63 -10.38 17.84 -11.95
C LYS A 63 -11.81 17.62 -11.43
N ASN A 64 -12.81 17.70 -12.31
CA ASN A 64 -14.21 17.44 -11.98
C ASN A 64 -14.44 15.99 -11.50
N LYS A 65 -13.79 15.02 -12.15
CA LYS A 65 -13.86 13.60 -11.74
C LYS A 65 -13.31 13.42 -10.31
N LEU A 66 -12.12 13.94 -10.05
CA LEU A 66 -11.47 13.82 -8.73
C LEU A 66 -12.26 14.55 -7.64
N GLN A 67 -12.89 15.68 -7.95
CA GLN A 67 -13.80 16.37 -7.01
C GLN A 67 -14.94 15.45 -6.57
N ALA A 68 -15.59 14.77 -7.52
CA ALA A 68 -16.70 13.86 -7.26
C ALA A 68 -16.27 12.58 -6.53
N GLU A 69 -15.06 12.08 -6.80
CA GLU A 69 -14.48 10.91 -6.11
C GLU A 69 -14.04 11.23 -4.68
N LEU A 70 -13.56 12.45 -4.41
CA LEU A 70 -13.15 12.89 -3.07
C LEU A 70 -14.33 13.39 -2.22
N HIS A 71 -15.42 13.87 -2.83
CA HIS A 71 -16.63 14.32 -2.14
C HIS A 71 -17.90 13.53 -2.53
N PRO A 72 -17.88 12.20 -2.38
CA PRO A 72 -19.03 11.37 -2.71
C PRO A 72 -20.21 11.64 -1.74
N GLN A 73 -21.43 11.50 -2.26
CA GLN A 73 -22.66 11.78 -1.52
C GLN A 73 -23.42 10.52 -1.08
N THR A 74 -22.90 9.33 -1.37
CA THR A 74 -23.58 8.05 -1.11
C THR A 74 -22.66 7.10 -0.37
N ASP A 75 -23.17 6.35 0.60
CA ASP A 75 -22.38 5.45 1.44
C ASP A 75 -21.42 4.54 0.67
N PRO A 76 -21.82 3.79 -0.39
CA PRO A 76 -20.88 2.91 -1.09
C PRO A 76 -19.69 3.67 -1.70
N LYS A 77 -19.92 4.90 -2.17
CA LYS A 77 -18.86 5.74 -2.74
C LYS A 77 -17.97 6.36 -1.66
N ILE A 78 -18.51 6.65 -0.48
CA ILE A 78 -17.74 7.06 0.71
C ILE A 78 -16.76 5.95 1.09
N TRP A 79 -17.22 4.69 1.13
CA TRP A 79 -16.33 3.54 1.37
C TRP A 79 -15.24 3.41 0.32
N HIS A 80 -15.56 3.60 -0.97
CA HIS A 80 -14.56 3.56 -2.04
C HIS A 80 -13.52 4.68 -1.93
N ARG A 81 -13.92 5.91 -1.60
CA ARG A 81 -12.99 7.03 -1.35
C ARG A 81 -12.02 6.69 -0.24
N ASP A 82 -12.53 6.21 0.89
CA ASP A 82 -11.71 5.94 2.08
C ASP A 82 -10.76 4.76 1.83
N GLY A 83 -11.20 3.76 1.08
CA GLY A 83 -10.37 2.65 0.61
C GLY A 83 -9.23 3.13 -0.30
N LEU A 84 -9.55 3.94 -1.31
CA LEU A 84 -8.56 4.50 -2.25
C LEU A 84 -7.51 5.34 -1.53
N LEU A 85 -7.93 6.25 -0.64
CA LEU A 85 -7.00 7.08 0.12
C LEU A 85 -6.13 6.24 1.06
N PHE A 86 -6.67 5.18 1.67
CA PHE A 86 -5.89 4.30 2.53
C PHE A 86 -4.88 3.44 1.75
N GLU A 87 -5.22 3.00 0.54
CA GLU A 87 -4.28 2.32 -0.37
C GLU A 87 -3.08 3.22 -0.69
N ILE A 88 -3.35 4.50 -1.00
CA ILE A 88 -2.29 5.48 -1.24
C ILE A 88 -1.44 5.68 0.02
N ILE A 89 -2.04 5.84 1.19
CA ILE A 89 -1.31 5.97 2.47
C ILE A 89 -0.42 4.74 2.72
N SER A 90 -0.92 3.55 2.41
CA SER A 90 -0.19 2.29 2.58
C SER A 90 1.02 2.22 1.65
N TRP A 91 0.89 2.70 0.41
CA TRP A 91 2.02 2.86 -0.51
C TRP A 91 3.05 3.87 0.00
N VAL A 92 2.60 5.01 0.56
CA VAL A 92 3.51 5.99 1.17
C VAL A 92 4.28 5.35 2.33
N ALA A 93 3.62 4.61 3.21
CA ALA A 93 4.26 3.90 4.31
C ALA A 93 5.30 2.88 3.79
N ALA A 94 4.99 2.16 2.72
CA ALA A 94 5.92 1.22 2.09
C ALA A 94 7.14 1.92 1.46
N LYS A 95 6.96 3.06 0.78
CA LYS A 95 8.05 3.85 0.19
C LYS A 95 8.97 4.46 1.25
N LEU A 96 8.42 4.94 2.37
CA LEU A 96 9.22 5.54 3.46
C LEU A 96 10.22 4.56 4.12
N VAL A 97 9.97 3.25 4.02
CA VAL A 97 10.84 2.21 4.59
C VAL A 97 11.56 1.39 3.52
N ALA A 98 11.35 1.71 2.24
CA ALA A 98 11.95 0.98 1.14
C ALA A 98 13.46 1.22 1.07
N THR A 99 14.20 0.19 0.67
CA THR A 99 15.64 0.29 0.39
C THR A 99 15.91 0.45 -1.11
N PRO A 100 17.14 0.85 -1.51
CA PRO A 100 17.52 0.93 -2.92
C PRO A 100 17.47 -0.41 -3.70
N TYR A 101 17.29 -1.53 -2.99
CA TYR A 101 17.21 -2.87 -3.58
C TYR A 101 15.77 -3.40 -3.61
N GLU A 102 14.80 -2.51 -3.44
CA GLU A 102 13.39 -2.81 -3.44
C GLU A 102 12.64 -1.94 -4.44
N ALA A 103 11.72 -2.55 -5.19
CA ALA A 103 10.79 -1.85 -6.06
C ALA A 103 9.36 -2.19 -5.65
N ILE A 104 8.49 -1.18 -5.67
CA ILE A 104 7.10 -1.26 -5.18
C ILE A 104 6.20 -0.75 -6.30
N SER A 105 5.18 -1.52 -6.67
CA SER A 105 4.20 -1.13 -7.68
C SER A 105 3.48 0.16 -7.31
N ASP A 106 3.14 0.96 -8.31
CA ASP A 106 2.33 2.16 -8.09
C ASP A 106 0.93 1.80 -7.54
N PRO A 107 0.29 2.71 -6.78
CA PRO A 107 -1.07 2.51 -6.27
C PRO A 107 -2.10 2.40 -7.40
N HIS A 108 -3.18 1.66 -7.19
CA HIS A 108 -4.30 1.71 -8.12
C HIS A 108 -5.02 3.06 -8.02
N LEU A 109 -5.28 3.67 -9.17
CA LEU A 109 -6.03 4.94 -9.27
C LEU A 109 -7.55 4.71 -9.41
N LYS A 110 -8.01 3.46 -9.26
CA LYS A 110 -9.41 3.06 -9.29
C LYS A 110 -9.60 1.85 -8.37
N ALA A 111 -10.75 1.78 -7.68
CA ALA A 111 -11.13 0.58 -6.96
C ALA A 111 -11.20 -0.60 -7.95
N THR A 112 -10.33 -1.59 -7.78
CA THR A 112 -10.37 -2.84 -8.54
C THR A 112 -10.96 -3.91 -7.63
N ASN A 113 -12.07 -4.53 -8.06
CA ASN A 113 -12.75 -5.52 -7.22
C ASN A 113 -12.04 -6.89 -7.21
N GLN A 114 -10.95 -7.07 -7.97
CA GLN A 114 -10.30 -8.37 -8.20
C GLN A 114 -8.79 -8.27 -8.50
N GLY A 115 -8.10 -7.27 -7.94
CA GLY A 115 -6.66 -7.03 -8.14
C GLY A 115 -5.79 -7.47 -6.97
N THR A 116 -4.48 -7.54 -7.20
CA THR A 116 -3.48 -7.49 -6.12
C THR A 116 -3.39 -6.04 -5.68
N ASP A 117 -3.56 -5.67 -4.40
CA ASP A 117 -3.53 -4.24 -4.02
C ASP A 117 -2.16 -3.60 -4.32
N CYS A 118 -1.07 -4.29 -3.98
CA CYS A 118 0.29 -3.84 -4.30
C CYS A 118 1.29 -5.02 -4.21
N VAL A 119 2.38 -4.93 -4.97
CA VAL A 119 3.50 -5.87 -4.90
C VAL A 119 4.80 -5.10 -4.66
N LYS A 120 5.65 -5.64 -3.80
CA LYS A 120 7.07 -5.24 -3.67
C LYS A 120 7.96 -6.41 -4.05
N VAL A 121 9.04 -6.14 -4.76
CA VAL A 121 10.13 -7.09 -4.96
C VAL A 121 11.38 -6.58 -4.26
N SER A 122 12.14 -7.50 -3.69
CA SER A 122 13.46 -7.24 -3.11
C SER A 122 14.48 -8.11 -3.85
N ILE A 123 15.67 -7.57 -4.11
CA ILE A 123 16.77 -8.32 -4.71
C ILE A 123 17.94 -8.44 -3.73
N ASP A 124 18.71 -9.51 -3.88
CA ASP A 124 20.05 -9.56 -3.31
C ASP A 124 20.97 -8.63 -4.12
N PRO A 125 21.64 -7.65 -3.49
CA PRO A 125 22.46 -6.68 -4.21
C PRO A 125 23.75 -7.26 -4.82
N VAL A 126 24.21 -8.41 -4.32
CA VAL A 126 25.44 -9.08 -4.77
C VAL A 126 25.14 -10.06 -5.89
N THR A 127 24.17 -10.94 -5.70
CA THR A 127 23.82 -11.97 -6.69
C THR A 127 22.85 -11.45 -7.75
N ARG A 128 22.18 -10.32 -7.50
CA ARG A 128 21.15 -9.72 -8.36
C ARG A 128 19.97 -10.66 -8.64
N THR A 129 19.69 -11.56 -7.70
CA THR A 129 18.57 -12.49 -7.75
C THR A 129 17.40 -11.99 -6.92
N LEU A 130 16.18 -12.38 -7.29
CA LEU A 130 14.97 -12.12 -6.50
C LEU A 130 15.11 -12.78 -5.12
N SER A 131 15.16 -11.97 -4.05
CA SER A 131 15.25 -12.47 -2.68
C SER A 131 13.89 -12.58 -2.00
N GLN A 132 12.94 -11.73 -2.38
CA GLN A 132 11.59 -11.75 -1.83
C GLN A 132 10.57 -11.11 -2.77
N ALA A 133 9.36 -11.66 -2.84
CA ALA A 133 8.18 -11.02 -3.40
C ALA A 133 7.13 -10.82 -2.29
N THR A 134 6.84 -9.56 -1.96
CA THR A 134 5.86 -9.20 -0.92
C THR A 134 4.54 -8.81 -1.57
N VAL A 135 3.46 -9.48 -1.17
CA VAL A 135 2.08 -9.17 -1.57
C VAL A 135 1.41 -8.37 -0.47
N TYR A 136 0.78 -7.26 -0.84
CA TYR A 136 0.11 -6.36 0.07
C TYR A 136 -1.40 -6.50 -0.05
N GLU A 137 -2.09 -6.41 1.08
CA GLU A 137 -3.54 -6.30 1.17
C GLU A 137 -3.91 -5.18 2.14
N TYR A 138 -4.79 -4.29 1.71
CA TYR A 138 -5.21 -3.10 2.42
C TYR A 138 -6.69 -3.16 2.74
N LYS A 139 -7.06 -2.81 3.98
CA LYS A 139 -8.47 -2.70 4.38
C LYS A 139 -8.70 -1.43 5.20
N CYS A 140 -9.40 -0.47 4.60
CA CYS A 140 -9.95 0.70 5.29
C CYS A 140 -11.32 0.34 5.87
N THR A 141 -11.38 0.01 7.15
CA THR A 141 -12.54 -0.65 7.76
C THR A 141 -12.71 -0.31 9.24
N THR A 142 -13.94 -0.46 9.72
CA THR A 142 -14.29 -0.54 11.15
C THR A 142 -14.49 -1.99 11.61
N ASN A 143 -14.47 -2.97 10.70
CA ASN A 143 -14.66 -4.40 10.96
C ASN A 143 -13.39 -5.20 10.65
N TRP A 144 -12.27 -4.76 11.24
CA TRP A 144 -10.93 -5.27 10.96
C TRP A 144 -10.81 -6.78 11.12
N ARG A 145 -11.41 -7.38 12.16
CA ARG A 145 -11.23 -8.82 12.43
C ARG A 145 -11.86 -9.68 11.36
N LYS A 146 -13.06 -9.31 10.91
CA LYS A 146 -13.80 -10.05 9.90
C LYS A 146 -13.09 -9.97 8.55
N LEU A 147 -12.71 -8.76 8.13
CA LEU A 147 -12.03 -8.58 6.84
C LEU A 147 -10.64 -9.20 6.82
N PHE A 148 -9.91 -9.17 7.94
CA PHE A 148 -8.62 -9.85 8.03
C PHE A 148 -8.76 -11.37 7.82
N SER A 149 -9.58 -12.06 8.62
CA SER A 149 -9.67 -13.53 8.46
C SER A 149 -10.43 -14.01 7.25
N GLY A 150 -11.42 -13.22 6.81
CA GLY A 150 -12.27 -13.57 5.68
C GLY A 150 -11.58 -13.25 4.37
N ASP A 151 -11.23 -11.99 4.16
CA ASP A 151 -10.84 -11.49 2.85
C ASP A 151 -9.32 -11.54 2.68
N VAL A 152 -8.57 -10.92 3.61
CA VAL A 152 -7.10 -10.80 3.52
C VAL A 152 -6.42 -12.16 3.55
N LEU A 153 -6.74 -13.00 4.53
CA LEU A 153 -6.16 -14.35 4.59
C LEU A 153 -6.58 -15.22 3.40
N GLN A 154 -7.77 -15.01 2.84
CA GLN A 154 -8.18 -15.73 1.65
C GLN A 154 -7.36 -15.31 0.43
N ALA A 155 -7.20 -14.00 0.21
CA ALA A 155 -6.36 -13.50 -0.88
C ALA A 155 -4.93 -14.05 -0.77
N PHE A 156 -4.33 -14.01 0.43
CA PHE A 156 -2.99 -14.58 0.63
C PHE A 156 -2.92 -16.08 0.37
N ARG A 157 -3.95 -16.86 0.71
CA ARG A 157 -4.00 -18.29 0.38
C ARG A 157 -3.99 -18.54 -1.13
N GLU A 158 -4.62 -17.69 -1.93
CA GLU A 158 -4.61 -17.80 -3.40
C GLU A 158 -3.21 -17.56 -3.99
N TYR A 159 -2.40 -16.70 -3.37
CA TYR A 159 -0.98 -16.58 -3.71
C TYR A 159 -0.16 -17.74 -3.17
N VAL A 160 -0.48 -18.32 -2.02
CA VAL A 160 0.25 -19.50 -1.52
C VAL A 160 -0.02 -20.73 -2.39
N SER A 161 -1.27 -20.93 -2.83
CA SER A 161 -1.67 -22.07 -3.67
C SER A 161 -1.22 -21.95 -5.13
N GLY A 162 -0.83 -20.75 -5.57
CA GLY A 162 -0.42 -20.47 -6.94
C GLY A 162 -1.55 -20.09 -7.89
N GLU A 163 -2.79 -19.97 -7.40
CA GLU A 163 -3.95 -19.53 -8.18
C GLU A 163 -3.76 -18.14 -8.82
N ARG A 164 -2.92 -17.29 -8.20
CA ARG A 164 -2.57 -15.95 -8.69
C ARG A 164 -1.14 -15.82 -9.23
N ASP A 165 -0.46 -16.91 -9.56
CA ASP A 165 0.94 -16.89 -10.00
C ASP A 165 1.16 -16.05 -11.25
N ASN A 166 0.23 -16.06 -12.20
CA ASN A 166 0.32 -15.22 -13.39
C ASN A 166 0.32 -13.72 -13.07
N GLN A 167 -0.55 -13.29 -12.15
CA GLN A 167 -0.65 -11.90 -11.70
C GLN A 167 0.61 -11.49 -10.93
N LEU A 168 1.04 -12.33 -10.00
CA LEU A 168 2.23 -12.08 -9.18
C LEU A 168 3.49 -12.01 -10.05
N ALA A 169 3.68 -12.96 -10.96
CA ALA A 169 4.81 -12.98 -11.87
C ALA A 169 4.83 -11.75 -12.79
N GLN A 170 3.69 -11.37 -13.36
CA GLN A 170 3.62 -10.17 -14.21
C GLN A 170 4.04 -8.91 -13.44
N ALA A 171 3.51 -8.72 -12.22
CA ALA A 171 3.85 -7.57 -11.39
C ALA A 171 5.32 -7.59 -10.97
N ALA A 172 5.80 -8.71 -10.42
CA ALA A 172 7.17 -8.85 -9.93
C ALA A 172 8.20 -8.63 -11.05
N ILE A 173 8.05 -9.27 -12.20
CA ILE A 173 9.00 -9.16 -13.32
C ILE A 173 9.01 -7.74 -13.92
N THR A 174 7.87 -7.06 -13.90
CA THR A 174 7.79 -5.65 -14.32
C THR A 174 8.63 -4.78 -13.38
N LEU A 175 8.45 -4.93 -12.06
CA LEU A 175 9.17 -4.15 -11.04
C LEU A 175 10.68 -4.35 -11.07
N LEU A 176 11.16 -5.55 -11.39
CA LEU A 176 12.59 -5.82 -11.53
C LEU A 176 13.27 -4.97 -12.62
N THR A 177 12.50 -4.39 -13.55
CA THR A 177 13.02 -3.40 -14.51
C THR A 177 13.49 -2.12 -13.82
N GLU A 178 12.79 -1.66 -12.78
CA GLU A 178 13.14 -0.45 -12.01
C GLU A 178 14.46 -0.62 -11.26
N LEU A 179 14.76 -1.87 -10.86
CA LEU A 179 16.03 -2.24 -10.22
C LEU A 179 17.15 -2.52 -11.23
N GLY A 180 16.89 -2.30 -12.52
CA GLY A 180 17.87 -2.43 -13.58
C GLY A 180 18.30 -3.87 -13.86
N LEU A 181 17.44 -4.88 -13.60
CA LEU A 181 17.74 -6.26 -13.98
C LEU A 181 17.67 -6.46 -15.51
N THR A 182 18.60 -7.26 -16.02
CA THR A 182 18.67 -7.68 -17.42
C THR A 182 17.47 -8.56 -17.79
N ARG A 183 17.33 -8.91 -19.08
CA ARG A 183 16.25 -9.81 -19.52
C ARG A 183 16.47 -11.21 -19.00
N GLU A 184 17.72 -11.66 -18.99
CA GLU A 184 18.15 -12.98 -18.53
C GLU A 184 17.96 -13.12 -17.02
N GLU A 185 18.38 -12.13 -16.22
CA GLU A 185 18.16 -12.09 -14.78
C GLU A 185 16.66 -12.13 -14.44
N ARG A 186 15.82 -11.40 -15.20
CA ARG A 186 14.37 -11.42 -15.00
C ARG A 186 13.71 -12.74 -15.37
N ASN A 187 14.17 -13.39 -16.44
CA ASN A 187 13.69 -14.74 -16.77
C ASN A 187 14.06 -15.75 -15.68
N ALA A 188 15.28 -15.67 -15.13
CA ALA A 188 15.67 -16.50 -13.99
C ALA A 188 14.83 -16.20 -12.75
N ALA A 189 14.55 -14.92 -12.46
CA ALA A 189 13.70 -14.52 -11.36
C ALA A 189 12.26 -15.05 -11.47
N TYR A 190 11.74 -15.24 -12.70
CA TYR A 190 10.45 -15.90 -12.90
C TYR A 190 10.51 -17.35 -12.42
N ASP A 191 11.51 -18.10 -12.84
CA ASP A 191 11.69 -19.49 -12.42
C ASP A 191 11.86 -19.61 -10.91
N ASP A 192 12.63 -18.70 -10.28
CA ASP A 192 12.81 -18.64 -8.83
C ASP A 192 11.51 -18.32 -8.10
N LEU A 193 10.73 -17.35 -8.59
CA LEU A 193 9.45 -16.99 -8.01
C LEU A 193 8.48 -18.17 -7.99
N ILE A 194 8.39 -18.92 -9.09
CA ILE A 194 7.48 -20.07 -9.20
C ILE A 194 7.98 -21.27 -8.40
N ARG A 195 9.30 -21.54 -8.43
CA ARG A 195 9.89 -22.74 -7.81
C ARG A 195 10.14 -22.56 -6.32
N ALA A 196 10.86 -21.51 -5.94
CA ALA A 196 11.29 -21.28 -4.56
C ALA A 196 10.24 -20.54 -3.72
N ARG A 197 9.31 -19.83 -4.38
CA ARG A 197 8.22 -19.07 -3.76
C ARG A 197 8.69 -18.24 -2.56
N PRO A 198 9.64 -17.29 -2.74
CA PRO A 198 10.14 -16.45 -1.66
C PRO A 198 9.10 -15.37 -1.27
N LEU A 199 7.92 -15.82 -0.83
CA LEU A 199 6.76 -14.97 -0.61
C LEU A 199 6.78 -14.36 0.79
N SER A 200 6.43 -13.07 0.85
CA SER A 200 6.04 -12.38 2.07
C SER A 200 4.67 -11.75 1.87
N PHE A 201 3.95 -11.54 2.98
CA PHE A 201 2.61 -11.00 2.97
C PHE A 201 2.52 -9.84 3.94
N GLN A 202 1.91 -8.75 3.50
CA GLN A 202 1.69 -7.57 4.32
C GLN A 202 0.20 -7.18 4.34
N ALA A 203 -0.45 -7.39 5.48
CA ALA A 203 -1.79 -6.90 5.75
C ALA A 203 -1.72 -5.52 6.42
N SER A 204 -2.31 -4.49 5.83
CA SER A 204 -2.40 -3.16 6.46
C SER A 204 -3.85 -2.77 6.66
N LEU A 205 -4.22 -2.39 7.88
CA LEU A 205 -5.61 -2.08 8.23
C LEU A 205 -5.71 -0.77 9.00
N THR A 206 -6.75 0.01 8.71
CA THR A 206 -7.20 1.03 9.66
C THR A 206 -7.85 0.33 10.84
N VAL A 207 -7.63 0.86 12.05
CA VAL A 207 -8.21 0.31 13.27
C VAL A 207 -8.72 1.45 14.15
N ALA A 208 -9.69 1.15 15.00
CA ALA A 208 -10.23 2.10 15.96
C ALA A 208 -10.37 1.41 17.33
N PRO A 209 -10.20 2.14 18.45
CA PRO A 209 -9.92 3.59 18.53
C PRO A 209 -8.45 3.95 18.26
N SER A 210 -8.06 5.23 18.32
CA SER A 210 -6.64 5.65 18.23
C SER A 210 -5.74 5.01 19.29
N GLY A 211 -6.32 4.59 20.42
CA GLY A 211 -5.69 3.82 21.48
C GLY A 211 -5.50 2.32 21.20
N PHE A 212 -5.70 1.85 19.96
CA PHE A 212 -5.60 0.43 19.60
C PHE A 212 -4.25 -0.17 20.04
N GLY A 213 -4.29 -1.04 21.04
CA GLY A 213 -3.16 -1.54 21.79
C GLY A 213 -2.62 -2.89 21.32
N ALA A 214 -1.64 -3.41 22.05
CA ALA A 214 -0.96 -4.66 21.71
C ALA A 214 -1.90 -5.88 21.73
N ALA A 215 -2.79 -5.97 22.72
CA ALA A 215 -3.74 -7.07 22.84
C ALA A 215 -4.74 -7.10 21.68
N GLU A 216 -5.20 -5.93 21.24
CA GLU A 216 -6.15 -5.81 20.12
C GLU A 216 -5.46 -6.12 18.79
N ARG A 217 -4.21 -5.69 18.58
CA ARG A 217 -3.39 -6.11 17.42
C ARG A 217 -3.20 -7.62 17.39
N LEU A 218 -2.90 -8.24 18.53
CA LEU A 218 -2.76 -9.69 18.61
C LEU A 218 -4.07 -10.39 18.23
N ALA A 219 -5.21 -9.90 18.72
CA ALA A 219 -6.53 -10.43 18.35
C ALA A 219 -6.83 -10.23 16.86
N LEU A 220 -6.49 -9.07 16.29
CA LEU A 220 -6.65 -8.74 14.87
C LEU A 220 -5.92 -9.74 13.98
N PHE A 221 -4.62 -9.96 14.22
CA PHE A 221 -3.80 -10.84 13.40
C PHE A 221 -3.88 -12.32 13.79
N THR A 222 -4.76 -12.71 14.71
CA THR A 222 -4.92 -14.12 15.08
C THR A 222 -5.33 -14.97 13.87
N GLY A 223 -4.53 -16.01 13.60
CA GLY A 223 -4.72 -16.94 12.49
C GLY A 223 -3.89 -16.60 11.25
N TYR A 224 -2.97 -15.62 11.34
CA TYR A 224 -2.08 -15.29 10.23
C TYR A 224 -1.15 -16.47 9.88
N ASP A 225 -0.83 -17.31 10.84
CA ASP A 225 -0.06 -18.55 10.64
C ASP A 225 -0.72 -19.57 9.70
N ALA A 226 -2.01 -19.43 9.41
CA ALA A 226 -2.73 -20.30 8.48
C ALA A 226 -2.20 -20.23 7.02
N ILE A 227 -1.43 -19.20 6.65
CA ILE A 227 -0.78 -19.12 5.33
C ILE A 227 0.62 -19.75 5.30
N GLY A 228 1.08 -20.31 6.43
CA GLY A 228 2.41 -20.89 6.58
C GLY A 228 3.51 -19.84 6.70
N GLY A 229 4.74 -20.26 6.38
CA GLY A 229 5.94 -19.43 6.43
C GLY A 229 6.42 -19.08 7.85
N GLU A 230 7.56 -18.41 7.90
CA GLU A 230 8.12 -17.89 9.15
C GLU A 230 7.37 -16.62 9.59
N VAL A 231 7.43 -16.31 10.89
CA VAL A 231 6.82 -15.07 11.42
C VAL A 231 7.36 -13.83 10.72
N ALA A 232 8.63 -13.86 10.28
CA ALA A 232 9.27 -12.75 9.57
C ALA A 232 8.69 -12.47 8.17
N THR A 233 8.01 -13.45 7.55
CA THR A 233 7.39 -13.27 6.23
C THR A 233 5.92 -12.81 6.33
N ARG A 234 5.36 -12.74 7.54
CA ARG A 234 4.02 -12.24 7.81
C ARG A 234 4.12 -10.86 8.47
N ASN A 235 3.53 -9.85 7.85
CA ASN A 235 3.61 -8.47 8.29
C ASN A 235 2.21 -7.88 8.50
N GLY A 236 1.94 -7.44 9.73
CA GLY A 236 0.66 -6.86 10.13
C GLY A 236 0.79 -5.40 10.54
N ASN A 237 0.31 -4.51 9.70
CA ASN A 237 0.35 -3.07 9.95
C ASN A 237 -1.01 -2.53 10.39
N THR A 238 -0.99 -1.55 11.28
CA THR A 238 -2.20 -0.87 11.75
C THR A 238 -2.04 0.64 11.71
N MET A 239 -3.10 1.33 11.29
CA MET A 239 -3.24 2.79 11.39
C MET A 239 -4.41 3.10 12.33
N PRO A 240 -4.16 3.35 13.64
CA PRO A 240 -5.18 3.68 14.61
C PRO A 240 -5.80 5.05 14.36
N LEU A 241 -7.12 5.14 14.38
CA LEU A 241 -7.93 6.35 14.21
C LEU A 241 -9.09 6.34 15.21
N ASP A 242 -9.54 7.51 15.67
CA ASP A 242 -10.73 7.58 16.54
C ASP A 242 -12.01 7.28 15.77
N ASP A 243 -12.21 7.99 14.66
CA ASP A 243 -13.27 7.72 13.71
C ASP A 243 -12.68 7.64 12.30
N VAL A 244 -12.73 6.44 11.72
CA VAL A 244 -12.17 6.20 10.38
C VAL A 244 -12.90 7.05 9.34
N ARG A 245 -14.23 7.17 9.40
CA ARG A 245 -15.02 7.86 8.35
C ARG A 245 -14.79 9.36 8.39
N ASP A 246 -14.87 9.96 9.58
CA ASP A 246 -14.66 11.39 9.73
C ASP A 246 -13.22 11.78 9.39
N TRP A 247 -12.25 10.94 9.76
CA TRP A 247 -10.85 11.18 9.44
C TRP A 247 -10.62 11.22 7.92
N PHE A 248 -11.11 10.22 7.16
CA PHE A 248 -10.94 10.22 5.71
C PHE A 248 -11.76 11.30 5.00
N ALA A 249 -12.91 11.71 5.54
CA ALA A 249 -13.66 12.84 5.00
C ALA A 249 -12.86 14.16 5.13
N GLY A 250 -12.28 14.42 6.30
CA GLY A 250 -11.41 15.57 6.53
C GLY A 250 -10.14 15.51 5.68
N PHE A 251 -9.51 14.34 5.60
CA PHE A 251 -8.31 14.14 4.78
C PHE A 251 -8.59 14.33 3.28
N ALA A 252 -9.73 13.85 2.77
CA ALA A 252 -10.13 14.04 1.38
C ALA A 252 -10.29 15.52 1.01
N ALA A 253 -10.83 16.34 1.93
CA ALA A 253 -10.94 17.79 1.73
C ALA A 253 -9.57 18.46 1.62
N LEU A 254 -8.59 18.05 2.43
CA LEU A 254 -7.21 18.54 2.34
C LEU A 254 -6.55 18.15 1.01
N VAL A 255 -6.71 16.90 0.58
CA VAL A 255 -6.21 16.41 -0.71
C VAL A 255 -6.84 17.20 -1.86
N TRP A 256 -8.15 17.44 -1.81
CA TRP A 256 -8.82 18.25 -2.81
C TRP A 256 -8.28 19.68 -2.84
N ALA A 257 -8.06 20.33 -1.70
CA ALA A 257 -7.49 21.67 -1.67
C ALA A 257 -6.14 21.76 -2.39
N LYS A 258 -5.32 20.70 -2.35
CA LYS A 258 -4.07 20.64 -3.14
C LYS A 258 -4.36 20.53 -4.64
N ILE A 259 -5.30 19.65 -5.04
CA ILE A 259 -5.67 19.45 -6.45
C ILE A 259 -6.38 20.68 -7.03
N GLU A 260 -7.17 21.38 -6.23
CA GLU A 260 -7.89 22.58 -6.62
C GLU A 260 -6.94 23.71 -7.01
N ALA A 261 -5.77 23.78 -6.36
CA ALA A 261 -4.72 24.73 -6.68
C ALA A 261 -3.92 24.40 -7.97
N PHE A 262 -4.16 23.24 -8.59
CA PHE A 262 -3.52 22.86 -9.85
C PHE A 262 -4.14 23.60 -11.04
N ASP A 263 -3.30 23.96 -12.00
CA ASP A 263 -3.71 24.66 -13.22
C ASP A 263 -4.51 23.73 -14.14
N VAL A 264 -5.33 24.33 -15.01
CA VAL A 264 -6.18 23.63 -15.98
C VAL A 264 -5.86 24.09 -17.40
#